data_AF-A0A933VHN5-F1
#
_entry.id   AF-A0A933VHN5-F1
#
_cell.length_a   1.000
_cell.length_b   1.000
_cell.length_c   1.000
_cell.angle_alpha   90.00
_cell.angle_beta   90.00
_cell.angle_gamma   90.00
#
_symmetry.space_group_name_H-M   'P 1'
#
loop_
_entity.id
_entity.type
_entity.pdbx_description
1 polymer ?
#
loop_
_entity_poly.entity_id
_entity_poly.type
_entity_poly.pdbx_seq_one_letter_code
_entity_poly.pdbx_strand_id
1 'polypeptide(L)'
;MIIIPSRNFRQTTVIQIYAALLQLYPHAFRDEFGEEMQSVFADSIEAAAQRGNAALIGLCLWELCHLPGAILREHWQARRTSTMENKPRISWLELLCAAFPFLLYLAFPIITGLRFGAGGVVILFLLGVLFISMIVGLVKGIPRWSLPAMGLLLGILNFPIVGIFGLVLIFLRNLILGILNASFQVYVTALPLFIRDIFGSGFLYIGLVPLSLIVILTSARVKPLYPFFQRIRDDWTLFPFALYGIMPLVIFISFDEYQGSVPYEIGMGLILLVGLWLYMRITQLGQKLLVLAISITLAMSIEAIGKWILIPSQHWIDLLQPFSVEQTIQGEVSSTIYTWFWVMVVVLLPAVLSLLPYPSQLDSPPQS
;
A
#
# COMPACT_ATOMS: atom_id res chain seq x y z
N MET A 1 50.24 -45.67 -27.65
CA MET A 1 49.96 -45.59 -26.20
C MET A 1 48.96 -44.47 -25.99
N ILE A 2 47.66 -44.80 -25.96
CA ILE A 2 46.59 -43.80 -25.80
C ILE A 2 46.43 -43.59 -24.30
N ILE A 3 46.84 -42.43 -23.79
CA ILE A 3 46.62 -42.03 -22.40
C ILE A 3 45.12 -41.81 -22.28
N ILE A 4 44.40 -42.79 -21.74
CA ILE A 4 42.98 -42.65 -21.41
C ILE A 4 42.94 -41.69 -20.22
N PRO A 5 42.41 -40.45 -20.38
CA PRO A 5 42.30 -39.52 -19.26
C PRO A 5 41.51 -40.19 -18.15
N SER A 6 42.11 -40.23 -16.96
CA SER A 6 41.56 -40.91 -15.78
C SER A 6 40.12 -40.46 -15.52
N ARG A 7 39.22 -41.42 -15.34
CA ARG A 7 37.78 -41.28 -15.06
C ARG A 7 37.44 -40.19 -14.03
N ASN A 8 38.39 -39.91 -13.13
CA ASN A 8 38.33 -38.91 -12.07
C ASN A 8 38.13 -37.47 -12.58
N PHE A 9 38.70 -37.08 -13.73
CA PHE A 9 38.68 -35.67 -14.16
C PHE A 9 37.26 -35.13 -14.39
N ARG A 10 36.38 -35.94 -14.99
CA ARG A 10 34.99 -35.55 -15.26
C ARG A 10 34.17 -35.38 -13.99
N GLN A 11 34.38 -36.25 -13.00
CA GLN A 11 33.67 -36.17 -11.73
C GLN A 11 34.11 -34.92 -10.96
N THR A 12 35.41 -34.61 -10.95
CA THR A 12 35.93 -33.40 -10.31
C THR A 12 35.33 -32.13 -10.92
N THR A 13 35.21 -32.04 -12.26
CA THR A 13 34.58 -30.87 -12.90
C THR A 13 33.11 -30.71 -12.52
N VAL A 14 32.34 -31.80 -12.48
CA VAL A 14 30.92 -31.74 -12.13
C VAL A 14 30.72 -31.31 -10.67
N ILE A 15 31.55 -31.82 -9.75
CA ILE A 15 31.52 -31.41 -8.34
C ILE A 15 31.87 -29.92 -8.18
N GLN A 16 32.86 -29.42 -8.93
CA GLN A 16 33.22 -27.99 -8.91
C GLN A 16 32.08 -27.09 -9.42
N ILE A 17 31.38 -27.49 -10.48
CA ILE A 17 30.21 -26.76 -10.99
C ILE A 17 29.10 -26.75 -9.94
N TYR A 18 28.83 -27.89 -9.29
CA TYR A 18 27.83 -27.96 -8.23
C TYR A 18 28.18 -27.08 -7.03
N ALA A 19 29.44 -27.09 -6.60
CA ALA A 19 29.93 -26.20 -5.55
C ALA A 19 29.73 -24.71 -5.90
N ALA A 20 29.93 -24.33 -7.16
CA ALA A 20 29.64 -22.97 -7.64
C ALA A 20 28.12 -22.68 -7.62
N LEU A 21 27.27 -23.62 -8.02
CA LEU A 21 25.81 -23.48 -7.97
C LEU A 21 25.29 -23.34 -6.55
N LEU A 22 25.90 -24.03 -5.58
CA LEU A 22 25.55 -23.88 -4.16
C LEU A 22 25.78 -22.46 -3.65
N GLN A 23 26.64 -21.65 -4.28
CA GLN A 23 26.80 -20.25 -3.91
C GLN A 23 25.52 -19.42 -4.12
N LEU A 24 24.54 -19.91 -4.88
CA LEU A 24 23.25 -19.23 -5.06
C LEU A 24 22.32 -19.37 -3.84
N TYR A 25 22.57 -20.33 -2.93
CA TYR A 25 21.80 -20.48 -1.69
C TYR A 25 22.08 -19.36 -0.69
N PRO A 26 21.14 -19.06 0.24
CA PRO A 26 21.37 -18.11 1.32
C PRO A 26 22.59 -18.47 2.17
N HIS A 27 23.37 -17.46 2.61
CA HIS A 27 24.61 -17.68 3.36
C HIS A 27 24.42 -18.59 4.58
N ALA A 28 23.43 -18.31 5.43
CA ALA A 28 23.15 -19.10 6.62
C ALA A 28 22.84 -20.58 6.29
N PHE A 29 22.12 -20.84 5.20
CA PHE A 29 21.80 -22.19 4.76
C PHE A 29 23.05 -22.92 4.24
N ARG A 30 23.94 -22.22 3.52
CA ARG A 30 25.21 -22.80 3.04
C ARG A 30 26.14 -23.14 4.19
N ASP A 31 26.19 -22.31 5.22
CA ASP A 31 27.04 -22.57 6.40
C ASP A 31 26.57 -23.82 7.15
N GLU A 32 25.25 -24.05 7.20
CA GLU A 32 24.67 -25.19 7.91
C GLU A 32 24.67 -26.49 7.08
N PHE A 33 24.31 -26.42 5.80
CA PHE A 33 24.06 -27.60 4.95
C PHE A 33 24.98 -27.72 3.72
N GLY A 34 25.83 -26.73 3.45
CA GLY A 34 26.63 -26.68 2.21
C GLY A 34 27.59 -27.85 2.06
N GLU A 35 28.29 -28.25 3.13
CA GLU A 35 29.20 -29.40 3.11
C GLU A 35 28.44 -30.72 2.93
N GLU A 36 27.30 -30.89 3.62
CA GLU A 36 26.47 -32.09 3.50
C GLU A 36 25.92 -32.24 2.07
N MET A 37 25.39 -31.16 1.48
CA MET A 37 24.90 -31.19 0.10
C MET A 37 25.99 -31.56 -0.90
N GLN A 38 27.21 -31.05 -0.75
CA GLN A 38 28.33 -31.42 -1.61
C GLN A 38 28.71 -32.89 -1.46
N SER A 39 28.74 -33.40 -0.22
CA SER A 39 29.04 -34.81 0.05
C SER A 39 28.00 -35.74 -0.57
N VAL A 40 26.71 -35.48 -0.33
CA VAL A 40 25.60 -36.30 -0.86
C VAL A 40 25.57 -36.28 -2.39
N PHE A 41 25.88 -35.14 -3.00
CA PHE A 41 25.98 -35.03 -4.45
C PHE A 41 27.19 -35.81 -4.99
N ALA A 42 28.35 -35.74 -4.34
CA ALA A 42 29.54 -36.50 -4.72
C ALA A 42 29.29 -38.02 -4.69
N ASP A 43 28.64 -38.53 -3.64
CA ASP A 43 28.25 -39.94 -3.51
C ASP A 43 27.28 -40.35 -4.63
N SER A 44 26.32 -39.47 -4.94
CA SER A 44 25.35 -39.70 -6.04
C SER A 44 26.03 -39.75 -7.41
N ILE A 45 27.04 -38.89 -7.64
CA ILE A 45 27.86 -38.88 -8.85
C ILE A 45 28.68 -40.16 -8.97
N GLU A 46 29.27 -40.66 -7.89
CA GLU A 46 30.03 -41.92 -7.89
C GLU A 46 29.11 -43.10 -8.23
N ALA A 47 27.96 -43.21 -7.56
CA ALA A 47 26.98 -44.26 -7.82
C ALA A 47 26.44 -44.22 -9.26
N ALA A 48 26.14 -43.03 -9.79
CA ALA A 48 25.70 -42.88 -11.18
C ALA A 48 26.81 -43.23 -12.17
N ALA A 49 28.06 -42.88 -11.87
CA ALA A 49 29.22 -43.20 -12.72
C ALA A 49 29.48 -44.71 -12.80
N GLN A 50 29.21 -45.48 -11.74
CA GLN A 50 29.29 -46.95 -11.76
C GLN A 50 28.23 -47.58 -12.69
N ARG A 51 27.05 -46.95 -12.83
CA ARG A 51 25.96 -47.39 -13.71
C ARG A 51 26.12 -46.97 -15.17
N GLY A 52 27.07 -46.07 -15.45
CA GLY A 52 27.44 -45.63 -16.80
C GLY A 52 27.06 -44.18 -17.11
N ASN A 53 27.54 -43.69 -18.26
CA ASN A 53 27.46 -42.26 -18.61
C ASN A 53 26.02 -41.72 -18.72
N ALA A 54 25.07 -42.55 -19.18
CA ALA A 54 23.67 -42.13 -19.31
C ALA A 54 23.04 -41.83 -17.94
N ALA A 55 23.32 -42.66 -16.94
CA ALA A 55 22.85 -42.43 -15.57
C ALA A 55 23.46 -41.16 -14.97
N LEU A 56 24.74 -40.91 -15.22
CA LEU A 56 25.43 -39.69 -14.79
C LEU A 56 24.81 -38.42 -15.40
N ILE A 57 24.58 -38.41 -16.72
CA ILE A 57 23.95 -37.27 -17.42
C ILE A 57 22.52 -37.06 -16.91
N GLY A 58 21.76 -38.13 -16.73
CA GLY A 58 20.39 -38.08 -16.20
C GLY A 58 20.34 -37.45 -14.81
N LEU A 59 21.26 -37.82 -13.91
CA LEU A 59 21.37 -37.23 -12.58
C LEU A 59 21.69 -35.73 -12.66
N CYS A 60 22.68 -35.33 -13.45
CA CYS A 60 23.06 -33.92 -13.59
C CYS A 60 21.90 -33.06 -14.12
N LEU A 61 21.17 -33.54 -15.13
CA LEU A 61 20.01 -32.82 -15.67
C LEU A 61 18.87 -32.74 -14.66
N TRP A 62 18.60 -33.82 -13.92
CA TRP A 62 17.58 -33.84 -12.89
C TRP A 62 17.88 -32.82 -11.78
N GLU A 63 19.12 -32.78 -11.30
CA GLU A 63 19.56 -31.83 -10.27
C GLU A 63 19.46 -30.39 -10.77
N LEU A 64 19.97 -30.12 -11.98
CA LEU A 64 19.93 -28.78 -12.58
C LEU A 64 18.50 -28.25 -12.75
N CYS A 65 17.54 -29.13 -13.04
CA CYS A 65 16.12 -28.78 -13.15
C CYS A 65 15.46 -28.45 -11.81
N HIS A 66 15.85 -29.13 -10.71
CA HIS A 66 15.22 -28.94 -9.40
C HIS A 66 15.89 -27.83 -8.56
N LEU A 67 17.17 -27.56 -8.82
CA LEU A 67 17.99 -26.60 -8.09
C LEU A 67 17.40 -25.18 -8.04
N PRO A 68 16.86 -24.58 -9.12
CA PRO A 68 16.25 -23.25 -9.07
C PRO A 68 15.06 -23.18 -8.10
N GLY A 69 14.22 -24.22 -8.07
CA GLY A 69 13.06 -24.29 -7.18
C GLY A 69 13.47 -24.43 -5.71
N ALA A 70 14.49 -25.23 -5.44
CA ALA A 70 15.04 -25.39 -4.09
C ALA A 70 15.69 -24.09 -3.59
N ILE A 71 16.48 -23.41 -4.42
CA ILE A 71 17.10 -22.11 -4.08
C ILE A 71 16.02 -21.07 -3.74
N LEU A 72 14.99 -20.94 -4.58
CA LEU A 72 13.91 -19.98 -4.35
C LEU A 72 13.17 -20.27 -3.03
N ARG A 73 12.90 -21.54 -2.74
CA ARG A 73 12.26 -21.96 -1.50
C ARG A 73 13.11 -21.63 -0.28
N GLU A 74 14.42 -21.92 -0.30
CA GLU A 74 15.31 -21.60 0.82
C GLU A 74 15.51 -20.10 1.02
N HIS A 75 15.61 -19.31 -0.05
CA HIS A 75 15.60 -17.84 0.07
C HIS A 75 14.30 -17.33 0.69
N TRP A 76 13.17 -17.93 0.33
CA TRP A 76 11.89 -17.56 0.91
C TRP A 76 11.80 -17.94 2.40
N GLN A 77 12.33 -19.10 2.77
CA GLN A 77 12.38 -19.58 4.14
C GLN A 77 13.34 -18.74 5.00
N ALA A 78 14.56 -18.46 4.51
CA ALA A 78 15.55 -17.62 5.19
C ALA A 78 15.01 -16.20 5.45
N ARG A 79 14.27 -15.62 4.50
CA ARG A 79 13.55 -14.36 4.71
C ARG A 79 12.47 -14.48 5.81
N ARG A 80 11.84 -15.64 5.94
CA ARG A 80 10.80 -15.88 6.95
C ARG A 80 11.38 -16.07 8.35
N THR A 81 12.47 -16.83 8.52
CA THR A 81 13.13 -17.06 9.81
C THR A 81 13.83 -15.80 10.33
N SER A 82 14.57 -15.07 9.49
CA SER A 82 15.16 -13.77 9.89
C SER A 82 14.11 -12.75 10.34
N THR A 83 12.88 -12.86 9.82
CA THR A 83 11.76 -12.01 10.22
C THR A 83 11.13 -12.41 11.56
N MET A 84 11.34 -13.64 12.04
CA MET A 84 10.75 -14.17 13.27
C MET A 84 11.60 -13.94 14.52
N GLU A 85 12.93 -13.83 14.38
CA GLU A 85 13.82 -14.01 15.53
C GLU A 85 13.84 -12.86 16.54
N ASN A 86 13.34 -11.65 16.22
CA ASN A 86 13.18 -10.57 17.21
C ASN A 86 12.23 -9.47 16.74
N LYS A 87 10.99 -9.82 16.34
CA LYS A 87 9.98 -8.75 16.12
C LYS A 87 9.48 -8.25 17.48
N PRO A 88 9.76 -6.99 17.85
CA PRO A 88 9.27 -6.43 19.10
C PRO A 88 7.76 -6.56 19.13
N ARG A 89 7.22 -7.12 20.22
CA ARG A 89 5.77 -7.16 20.45
C ARG A 89 5.28 -5.72 20.47
N ILE A 90 4.35 -5.41 19.57
CA ILE A 90 3.71 -4.09 19.52
C ILE A 90 3.04 -3.85 20.87
N SER A 91 3.42 -2.75 21.51
CA SER A 91 2.83 -2.36 22.78
C SER A 91 1.38 -1.90 22.56
N TRP A 92 0.49 -2.17 23.51
CA TRP A 92 -0.88 -1.67 23.48
C TRP A 92 -0.95 -0.15 23.30
N LEU A 93 0.02 0.59 23.85
CA LEU A 93 0.09 2.04 23.70
C LEU A 93 0.38 2.46 22.25
N GLU A 94 1.21 1.71 21.52
CA GLU A 94 1.47 1.98 20.10
C GLU A 94 0.21 1.73 19.26
N LEU A 95 -0.54 0.67 19.58
CA LEU A 95 -1.81 0.39 18.92
C LEU A 95 -2.82 1.51 19.18
N LEU A 96 -2.95 1.99 20.42
CA LEU A 96 -3.83 3.11 20.76
C LEU A 96 -3.44 4.40 20.03
N CYS A 97 -2.15 4.72 19.96
CA CYS A 97 -1.66 5.87 19.19
C CYS A 97 -1.97 5.74 17.69
N ALA A 98 -1.83 4.53 17.13
CA ALA A 98 -2.16 4.28 15.73
C ALA A 98 -3.66 4.38 15.45
N ALA A 99 -4.49 3.98 16.42
CA ALA A 99 -5.94 4.03 16.35
C ALA A 99 -6.51 5.43 16.52
N PHE A 100 -5.71 6.38 17.05
CA PHE A 100 -6.17 7.71 17.43
C PHE A 100 -6.94 8.45 16.30
N PRO A 101 -6.49 8.52 15.04
CA PRO A 101 -7.24 9.19 13.97
C PRO A 101 -8.64 8.61 13.72
N PHE A 102 -8.78 7.30 13.89
CA PHE A 102 -10.04 6.60 13.69
C PHE A 102 -10.96 6.74 14.90
N LEU A 103 -10.40 6.69 16.12
CA LEU A 103 -11.13 6.96 17.36
C LEU A 103 -11.63 8.40 17.42
N LEU A 104 -10.80 9.35 16.97
CA LEU A 104 -11.16 10.75 16.79
C LEU A 104 -12.40 10.88 15.90
N TYR A 105 -12.37 10.23 14.75
CA TYR A 105 -13.50 10.21 13.83
C TYR A 105 -14.75 9.57 14.44
N LEU A 106 -14.64 8.42 15.12
CA LEU A 106 -15.78 7.78 15.79
C LEU A 106 -16.38 8.65 16.90
N ALA A 107 -15.56 9.45 17.59
CA ALA A 107 -16.03 10.36 18.61
C ALA A 107 -16.72 11.60 18.01
N PHE A 108 -16.43 11.95 16.76
CA PHE A 108 -16.85 13.21 16.16
C PHE A 108 -18.38 13.41 16.16
N PRO A 109 -19.23 12.46 15.70
CA PRO A 109 -20.69 12.64 15.72
C PRO A 109 -21.26 12.81 17.13
N ILE A 110 -20.64 12.14 18.12
CA ILE A 110 -21.03 12.25 19.53
C ILE A 110 -20.70 13.65 20.05
N ILE A 111 -19.55 14.18 19.66
CA ILE A 111 -19.05 15.50 20.05
C ILE A 111 -19.86 16.61 19.40
N THR A 112 -20.19 16.51 18.11
CA THR A 112 -20.96 17.54 17.39
C THR A 112 -22.44 17.55 17.78
N GLY A 113 -22.96 16.44 18.30
CA GLY A 113 -24.25 16.40 18.98
C GLY A 113 -24.29 17.23 20.28
N LEU A 114 -23.13 17.59 20.85
CA LEU A 114 -23.05 18.52 21.97
C LEU A 114 -23.27 19.96 21.47
N ARG A 115 -24.05 20.76 22.22
CA ARG A 115 -24.49 22.12 21.86
C ARG A 115 -23.38 22.95 21.18
N PHE A 116 -23.74 23.63 20.09
CA PHE A 116 -22.91 24.56 19.32
C PHE A 116 -22.04 25.44 20.23
N GLY A 117 -20.72 25.22 20.19
CA GLY A 117 -19.73 25.85 21.06
C GLY A 117 -18.77 24.85 21.69
N ALA A 118 -19.28 23.77 22.29
CA ALA A 118 -18.45 22.71 22.86
C ALA A 118 -17.74 21.90 21.76
N GLY A 119 -18.44 21.60 20.66
CA GLY A 119 -17.89 20.82 19.55
C GLY A 119 -16.63 21.45 18.92
N GLY A 120 -16.61 22.77 18.73
CA GLY A 120 -15.46 23.47 18.16
C GLY A 120 -14.21 23.37 19.04
N VAL A 121 -14.36 23.55 20.36
CA VAL A 121 -13.25 23.42 21.32
C VAL A 121 -12.70 21.99 21.33
N VAL A 122 -13.59 20.99 21.28
CA VAL A 122 -13.18 19.58 21.27
C VAL A 122 -12.46 19.22 19.97
N ILE A 123 -12.93 19.71 18.81
CA ILE A 123 -12.24 19.51 17.53
C ILE A 123 -10.84 20.13 17.57
N LEU A 124 -10.70 21.37 18.04
CA LEU A 124 -9.41 22.03 18.19
C LEU A 124 -8.47 21.27 19.14
N PHE A 125 -8.99 20.78 20.26
CA PHE A 125 -8.24 19.94 21.19
C PHE A 125 -7.73 18.67 20.52
N LEU A 126 -8.59 17.97 19.78
CA LEU A 126 -8.23 16.71 19.12
C LEU A 126 -7.23 16.92 17.97
N LEU A 127 -7.36 18.01 17.22
CA LEU A 127 -6.35 18.44 16.25
C LEU A 127 -5.02 18.76 16.92
N GLY A 128 -5.05 19.41 18.10
CA GLY A 128 -3.88 19.66 18.93
C GLY A 128 -3.18 18.35 19.36
N VAL A 129 -3.95 17.36 19.83
CA VAL A 129 -3.41 16.04 20.18
C VAL A 129 -2.81 15.34 18.95
N LEU A 130 -3.48 15.40 17.80
CA LEU A 130 -2.96 14.85 16.55
C LEU A 130 -1.62 15.51 16.16
N PHE A 131 -1.54 16.84 16.27
CA PHE A 131 -0.32 17.59 15.97
C PHE A 131 0.83 17.24 16.93
N ILE A 132 0.55 17.16 18.24
CA ILE A 132 1.54 16.72 19.24
C ILE A 132 2.02 15.29 18.93
N SER A 133 1.10 14.38 18.60
CA SER A 133 1.44 12.99 18.27
C SER A 133 2.39 12.93 17.06
N MET A 134 2.20 13.81 16.08
CA MET A 134 3.07 13.93 14.93
C MET A 134 4.44 14.48 15.31
N ILE A 135 4.52 15.53 16.14
CA ILE A 135 5.81 16.08 16.61
C ILE A 135 6.61 15.00 17.34
N VAL A 136 5.96 14.27 18.26
CA VAL A 136 6.60 13.15 18.97
C VAL A 136 7.03 12.07 17.98
N GLY A 137 6.21 11.78 16.97
CA GLY A 137 6.53 10.89 15.88
C GLY A 137 7.80 11.32 15.14
N LEU A 138 7.85 12.57 14.67
CA LEU A 138 8.98 13.17 13.96
C LEU A 138 10.28 13.09 14.77
N VAL A 139 10.24 13.44 16.06
CA VAL A 139 11.39 13.35 16.97
C VAL A 139 11.88 11.91 17.13
N LYS A 140 10.97 10.93 17.09
CA LYS A 140 11.28 9.48 17.16
C LYS A 140 11.51 8.84 15.78
N GLY A 141 11.66 9.65 14.73
CA GLY A 141 11.88 9.16 13.36
C GLY A 141 10.66 8.51 12.70
N ILE A 142 9.45 8.93 13.05
CA ILE A 142 8.15 8.48 12.50
C ILE A 142 7.90 6.97 12.72
N PRO A 143 7.68 6.55 13.98
CA PRO A 143 7.30 5.17 14.30
C PRO A 143 6.03 4.73 13.57
N ARG A 144 5.81 3.42 13.48
CA ARG A 144 4.66 2.87 12.74
C ARG A 144 3.33 3.43 13.23
N TRP A 145 3.19 3.64 14.53
CA TRP A 145 1.96 4.16 15.11
C TRP A 145 1.62 5.60 14.71
N SER A 146 2.58 6.42 14.27
CA SER A 146 2.29 7.79 13.84
C SER A 146 1.86 7.88 12.36
N LEU A 147 1.96 6.78 11.61
CA LEU A 147 1.71 6.80 10.16
C LEU A 147 0.25 7.14 9.80
N PRO A 148 -0.79 6.58 10.46
CA PRO A 148 -2.16 6.98 10.15
C PRO A 148 -2.43 8.46 10.43
N ALA A 149 -1.85 9.01 11.51
CA ALA A 149 -1.97 10.44 11.81
C ALA A 149 -1.29 11.31 10.75
N MET A 150 -0.15 10.86 10.23
CA MET A 150 0.52 11.52 9.10
C MET A 150 -0.37 11.50 7.85
N GLY A 151 -1.01 10.36 7.52
CA GLY A 151 -1.94 10.28 6.39
C GLY A 151 -3.14 11.20 6.52
N LEU A 152 -3.74 11.26 7.71
CA LEU A 152 -4.82 12.20 8.00
C LEU A 152 -4.38 13.64 7.77
N LEU A 153 -3.18 14.02 8.26
CA LEU A 153 -2.63 15.35 8.03
C LEU A 153 -2.37 15.61 6.54
N LEU A 154 -1.85 14.64 5.79
CA LEU A 154 -1.67 14.78 4.34
C LEU A 154 -3.01 15.02 3.64
N GLY A 155 -4.08 14.34 4.07
CA GLY A 155 -5.44 14.62 3.62
C GLY A 155 -5.88 16.05 3.88
N ILE A 156 -5.67 16.55 5.11
CA ILE A 156 -6.00 17.93 5.48
C ILE A 156 -5.21 18.94 4.65
N LEU A 157 -3.89 18.74 4.52
CA LEU A 157 -3.00 19.62 3.75
C LEU A 157 -3.27 19.58 2.24
N ASN A 158 -3.89 18.51 1.76
CA ASN A 158 -4.25 18.36 0.37
C ASN A 158 -5.49 19.18 -0.03
N PHE A 159 -6.36 19.57 0.93
CA PHE A 159 -7.54 20.39 0.63
C PHE A 159 -7.21 21.72 -0.07
N PRO A 160 -6.27 22.55 0.42
CA PRO A 160 -5.87 23.77 -0.30
C PRO A 160 -5.34 23.48 -1.71
N ILE A 161 -4.59 22.39 -1.89
CA ILE A 161 -4.03 21.99 -3.20
C ILE A 161 -5.17 21.69 -4.18
N VAL A 162 -6.13 20.88 -3.75
CA VAL A 162 -7.33 20.54 -4.52
C VAL A 162 -8.15 21.80 -4.80
N GLY A 163 -8.35 22.67 -3.82
CA GLY A 163 -9.07 23.94 -4.02
C GLY A 163 -8.42 24.83 -5.07
N ILE A 164 -7.10 25.05 -4.97
CA ILE A 164 -6.34 25.86 -5.94
C ILE A 164 -6.41 25.23 -7.33
N PHE A 165 -6.18 23.92 -7.44
CA PHE A 165 -6.17 23.27 -8.75
C PHE A 165 -7.59 23.19 -9.33
N GLY A 166 -8.63 23.05 -8.51
CA GLY A 166 -10.03 23.16 -8.92
C GLY A 166 -10.34 24.53 -9.52
N LEU A 167 -9.87 25.62 -8.89
CA LEU A 167 -9.96 26.97 -9.44
C LEU A 167 -9.21 27.10 -10.78
N VAL A 168 -8.02 26.50 -10.90
CA VAL A 168 -7.26 26.47 -12.16
C VAL A 168 -8.02 25.71 -13.25
N LEU A 169 -8.63 24.56 -12.94
CA LEU A 169 -9.43 23.81 -13.90
C LEU A 169 -10.68 24.57 -14.34
N ILE A 170 -11.37 25.25 -13.42
CA ILE A 170 -12.51 26.12 -13.74
C ILE A 170 -12.06 27.26 -14.66
N PHE A 171 -10.93 27.90 -14.34
CA PHE A 171 -10.36 28.95 -15.15
C PHE A 171 -9.98 28.46 -16.56
N LEU A 172 -9.26 27.34 -16.66
CA LEU A 172 -8.88 26.72 -17.93
C LEU A 172 -10.10 26.32 -18.75
N ARG A 173 -11.12 25.73 -18.11
CA ARG A 173 -12.40 25.42 -18.75
C ARG A 173 -13.02 26.69 -19.35
N ASN A 174 -13.13 27.77 -18.58
CA ASN A 174 -13.73 29.01 -19.04
C ASN A 174 -12.90 29.68 -20.16
N LEU A 175 -11.56 29.62 -20.07
CA LEU A 175 -10.66 30.12 -21.11
C LEU A 175 -10.83 29.34 -22.42
N ILE A 176 -10.83 28.00 -22.34
CA ILE A 176 -11.03 27.12 -23.49
C ILE A 176 -12.41 27.36 -24.12
N LEU A 177 -13.46 27.45 -23.31
CA LEU A 177 -14.83 27.74 -23.79
C LEU A 177 -14.98 29.14 -24.39
N GLY A 178 -14.14 30.11 -23.99
CA GLY A 178 -14.10 31.45 -24.58
C GLY A 178 -13.36 31.50 -25.91
N ILE A 179 -12.35 30.63 -26.09
CA ILE A 179 -11.57 30.53 -27.35
C ILE A 179 -12.33 29.67 -28.38
N LEU A 180 -12.99 28.61 -27.93
CA LEU A 180 -13.69 27.68 -28.80
C LEU A 180 -15.09 28.21 -29.15
N ASN A 181 -15.40 28.26 -30.44
CA ASN A 181 -16.67 28.75 -30.96
C ASN A 181 -17.88 28.00 -30.34
N ALA A 182 -19.05 28.63 -30.26
CA ALA A 182 -20.24 28.10 -29.57
C ALA A 182 -20.62 26.65 -29.97
N SER A 183 -20.33 26.26 -31.21
CA SER A 183 -20.54 24.90 -31.73
C SER A 183 -19.69 23.82 -31.06
N PHE A 184 -18.49 24.17 -30.57
CA PHE A 184 -17.60 23.24 -29.86
C PHE A 184 -17.96 23.11 -28.37
N GLN A 185 -18.71 24.07 -27.81
CA GLN A 185 -19.19 23.96 -26.43
C GLN A 185 -20.06 22.72 -26.24
N VAL A 186 -20.89 22.37 -27.23
CA VAL A 186 -21.73 21.16 -27.20
C VAL A 186 -20.88 19.90 -27.04
N TYR A 187 -19.75 19.80 -27.73
CA TYR A 187 -18.85 18.64 -27.65
C TYR A 187 -18.08 18.58 -26.32
N VAL A 188 -17.67 19.72 -25.76
CA VAL A 188 -17.01 19.78 -24.45
C VAL A 188 -17.99 19.49 -23.31
N THR A 189 -19.25 19.94 -23.41
CA THR A 189 -20.32 19.53 -22.48
C THR A 189 -20.76 18.08 -22.70
N ALA A 190 -20.52 17.51 -23.88
CA ALA A 190 -20.77 16.12 -24.20
C ALA A 190 -19.61 15.18 -23.86
N LEU A 191 -18.55 15.68 -23.19
CA LEU A 191 -17.61 14.78 -22.50
C LEU A 191 -18.48 13.83 -21.66
N PRO A 192 -18.38 12.50 -21.86
CA PRO A 192 -19.29 11.58 -21.20
C PRO A 192 -19.32 11.89 -19.70
N LEU A 193 -20.52 12.08 -19.13
CA LEU A 193 -20.69 12.43 -17.70
C LEU A 193 -19.84 11.52 -16.81
N PHE A 194 -19.75 10.24 -17.18
CA PHE A 194 -18.83 9.26 -16.61
C PHE A 194 -17.37 9.73 -16.49
N ILE A 195 -16.77 10.28 -17.55
CA ILE A 195 -15.38 10.76 -17.54
C ILE A 195 -15.25 11.96 -16.60
N ARG A 196 -16.21 12.88 -16.62
CA ARG A 196 -16.19 14.02 -15.69
C ARG A 196 -16.27 13.54 -14.25
N ASP A 197 -17.15 12.60 -13.95
CA ASP A 197 -17.44 12.17 -12.58
C ASP A 197 -16.31 11.27 -12.03
N ILE A 198 -15.67 10.42 -12.86
CA ILE A 198 -14.49 9.64 -12.45
C ILE A 198 -13.30 10.56 -12.16
N PHE A 199 -13.01 11.54 -13.01
CA PHE A 199 -11.90 12.47 -12.76
C PHE A 199 -12.21 13.44 -11.62
N GLY A 200 -13.45 13.91 -11.50
CA GLY A 200 -13.91 14.76 -10.41
C GLY A 200 -13.77 14.08 -9.05
N SER A 201 -14.22 12.83 -8.93
CA SER A 201 -14.08 12.05 -7.69
C SER A 201 -12.61 11.71 -7.39
N GLY A 202 -11.80 11.49 -8.43
CA GLY A 202 -10.37 11.24 -8.29
C GLY A 202 -9.52 12.44 -7.94
N PHE A 203 -10.07 13.63 -8.13
CA PHE A 203 -9.31 14.86 -8.06
C PHE A 203 -8.72 15.12 -6.67
N LEU A 204 -9.47 14.79 -5.61
CA LEU A 204 -8.99 14.81 -4.24
C LEU A 204 -7.75 13.92 -4.06
N TYR A 205 -7.68 12.77 -4.73
CA TYR A 205 -6.62 11.79 -4.55
C TYR A 205 -5.40 12.05 -5.43
N ILE A 206 -5.59 12.69 -6.59
CA ILE A 206 -4.49 13.07 -7.48
C ILE A 206 -3.52 13.99 -6.75
N GLY A 207 -3.99 14.93 -5.92
CA GLY A 207 -3.13 15.82 -5.13
C GLY A 207 -2.32 15.11 -4.02
N LEU A 208 -2.79 13.96 -3.54
CA LEU A 208 -2.06 13.18 -2.53
C LEU A 208 -0.80 12.55 -3.10
N VAL A 209 -0.79 12.15 -4.37
CA VAL A 209 0.39 11.55 -5.01
C VAL A 209 1.61 12.49 -4.98
N PRO A 210 1.57 13.73 -5.51
CA PRO A 210 2.69 14.64 -5.47
C PRO A 210 3.03 15.07 -4.03
N LEU A 211 2.03 15.28 -3.16
CA LEU A 211 2.29 15.62 -1.75
C LEU A 211 3.08 14.51 -1.05
N SER A 212 2.68 13.28 -1.29
CA SER A 212 3.34 12.12 -0.70
C SER A 212 4.74 11.89 -1.29
N LEU A 213 4.94 12.16 -2.58
CA LEU A 213 6.28 12.20 -3.20
C LEU A 213 7.16 13.28 -2.57
N ILE A 214 6.64 14.47 -2.32
CA ILE A 214 7.37 15.56 -1.64
C ILE A 214 7.79 15.10 -0.24
N VAL A 215 6.91 14.44 0.52
CA VAL A 215 7.26 13.89 1.84
C VAL A 215 8.38 12.86 1.73
N ILE A 216 8.30 11.92 0.79
CA ILE A 216 9.35 10.92 0.57
C ILE A 216 10.67 11.58 0.20
N LEU A 217 10.69 12.48 -0.80
CA LEU A 217 11.90 13.16 -1.27
C LEU A 217 12.52 14.04 -0.17
N THR A 218 11.69 14.73 0.60
CA THR A 218 12.15 15.55 1.73
C THR A 218 12.72 14.67 2.83
N SER A 219 12.07 13.53 3.14
CA SER A 219 12.57 12.59 4.13
C SER A 219 13.91 11.97 3.75
N ALA A 220 14.19 11.81 2.45
CA ALA A 220 15.47 11.34 1.96
C ALA A 220 16.61 12.36 2.14
N ARG A 221 16.31 13.67 2.19
CA ARG A 221 17.32 14.74 2.30
C ARG A 221 17.51 15.30 3.70
N VAL A 222 16.47 15.23 4.54
CA VAL A 222 16.48 15.83 5.87
C VAL A 222 16.95 14.79 6.90
N LYS A 223 18.12 15.00 7.50
CA LYS A 223 18.76 14.06 8.46
C LYS A 223 17.81 13.45 9.51
N PRO A 224 16.97 14.22 10.25
CA PRO A 224 16.07 13.62 11.24
C PRO A 224 14.95 12.74 10.64
N LEU A 225 14.64 12.90 9.34
CA LEU A 225 13.63 12.12 8.62
C LEU A 225 14.24 10.95 7.82
N TYR A 226 15.56 10.93 7.67
CA TYR A 226 16.24 9.87 6.92
C TYR A 226 15.95 8.46 7.44
N PRO A 227 15.83 8.21 8.76
CA PRO A 227 15.41 6.89 9.25
C PRO A 227 14.03 6.47 8.70
N PHE A 228 13.08 7.40 8.60
CA PHE A 228 11.75 7.13 8.05
C PHE A 228 11.83 6.74 6.57
N PHE A 229 12.65 7.45 5.78
CA PHE A 229 12.89 7.09 4.39
C PHE A 229 13.46 5.67 4.25
N GLN A 230 14.45 5.30 5.06
CA GLN A 230 15.00 3.94 5.09
C GLN A 230 13.92 2.91 5.41
N ARG A 231 13.05 3.16 6.40
CA ARG A 231 11.93 2.26 6.73
C ARG A 231 10.93 2.09 5.60
N ILE A 232 10.57 3.16 4.87
CA ILE A 232 9.70 3.02 3.70
C ILE A 232 10.41 2.20 2.61
N ARG A 233 11.70 2.43 2.40
CA ARG A 233 12.49 1.66 1.42
C ARG A 233 12.53 0.18 1.79
N ASP A 234 12.69 -0.14 3.07
CA ASP A 234 12.78 -1.52 3.55
C ASP A 234 11.40 -2.21 3.64
N ASP A 235 10.36 -1.45 4.02
CA ASP A 235 8.97 -1.88 4.09
C ASP A 235 8.06 -0.86 3.41
N TRP A 236 7.89 -1.01 2.10
CA TRP A 236 7.08 -0.11 1.28
C TRP A 236 5.59 -0.14 1.66
N THR A 237 5.12 -1.15 2.41
CA THR A 237 3.73 -1.22 2.89
C THR A 237 3.41 -0.17 3.95
N LEU A 238 4.42 0.48 4.53
CA LEU A 238 4.24 1.59 5.47
C LEU A 238 3.62 2.82 4.81
N PHE A 239 3.82 3.00 3.51
CA PHE A 239 3.26 4.14 2.79
C PHE A 239 1.76 3.97 2.50
N PRO A 240 1.27 2.84 1.94
CA PRO A 240 -0.15 2.51 1.90
C PRO A 240 -0.81 2.63 3.28
N PHE A 241 -0.11 2.22 4.33
CA PHE A 241 -0.61 2.31 5.70
C PHE A 241 -0.69 3.75 6.23
N ALA A 242 0.24 4.62 5.85
CA ALA A 242 0.11 6.04 6.12
C ALA A 242 -1.14 6.58 5.42
N LEU A 243 -1.26 6.36 4.10
CA LEU A 243 -2.40 6.81 3.31
C LEU A 243 -3.74 6.26 3.80
N TYR A 244 -3.77 5.04 4.34
CA TYR A 244 -4.96 4.47 4.99
C TYR A 244 -5.52 5.37 6.10
N GLY A 245 -4.67 6.15 6.78
CA GLY A 245 -5.07 7.14 7.76
C GLY A 245 -5.92 8.30 7.21
N ILE A 246 -6.02 8.47 5.89
CA ILE A 246 -6.91 9.46 5.27
C ILE A 246 -8.38 9.04 5.32
N MET A 247 -8.67 7.74 5.44
CA MET A 247 -10.03 7.21 5.30
C MET A 247 -11.07 7.85 6.22
N PRO A 248 -10.77 8.15 7.50
CA PRO A 248 -11.72 8.86 8.36
C PRO A 248 -12.14 10.23 7.79
N LEU A 249 -11.23 10.94 7.14
CA LEU A 249 -11.51 12.23 6.50
C LEU A 249 -12.35 12.05 5.24
N VAL A 250 -12.04 11.04 4.43
CA VAL A 250 -12.83 10.70 3.23
C VAL A 250 -14.28 10.42 3.60
N ILE A 251 -14.50 9.58 4.61
CA ILE A 251 -15.85 9.22 5.04
C ILE A 251 -16.56 10.44 5.65
N PHE A 252 -15.85 11.24 6.45
CA PHE A 252 -16.39 12.46 7.04
C PHE A 252 -16.93 13.43 5.97
N ILE A 253 -16.14 13.67 4.91
CA ILE A 253 -16.57 14.54 3.80
C ILE A 253 -17.76 13.92 3.06
N SER A 254 -17.78 12.60 2.90
CA SER A 254 -18.81 11.95 2.09
C SER A 254 -20.20 11.94 2.75
N PHE A 255 -20.28 12.10 4.07
CA PHE A 255 -21.53 12.09 4.84
C PHE A 255 -21.92 13.44 5.44
N ASP A 256 -21.19 14.52 5.19
CA ASP A 256 -21.40 15.82 5.86
C ASP A 256 -22.81 16.42 5.64
N GLU A 257 -23.46 16.10 4.51
CA GLU A 257 -24.81 16.56 4.16
C GLU A 257 -25.94 15.57 4.49
N TYR A 258 -25.64 14.39 5.07
CA TYR A 258 -26.61 13.31 5.25
C TYR A 258 -27.16 13.21 6.67
N GLN A 259 -28.46 13.42 6.83
CA GLN A 259 -29.15 13.11 8.08
C GLN A 259 -29.29 11.60 8.27
N GLY A 260 -29.00 11.11 9.47
CA GLY A 260 -29.07 9.68 9.79
C GLY A 260 -27.83 8.87 9.37
N SER A 261 -26.73 9.52 8.99
CA SER A 261 -25.46 8.89 8.59
C SER A 261 -24.73 8.16 9.72
N VAL A 262 -24.95 8.57 10.97
CA VAL A 262 -24.17 8.14 12.15
C VAL A 262 -23.98 6.61 12.27
N PRO A 263 -24.99 5.75 12.08
CA PRO A 263 -24.80 4.30 12.16
C PRO A 263 -23.82 3.75 11.10
N TYR A 264 -23.87 4.31 9.88
CA TYR A 264 -22.98 3.93 8.79
C TYR A 264 -21.56 4.42 9.07
N GLU A 265 -21.42 5.66 9.51
CA GLU A 265 -20.14 6.25 9.95
C GLU A 265 -19.44 5.40 11.02
N ILE A 266 -20.17 4.98 12.05
CA ILE A 266 -19.67 4.10 13.10
C ILE A 266 -19.25 2.74 12.52
N GLY A 267 -20.09 2.13 11.68
CA GLY A 267 -19.80 0.85 11.04
C GLY A 267 -18.51 0.88 10.23
N MET A 268 -18.32 1.90 9.40
CA MET A 268 -17.09 2.07 8.62
C MET A 268 -15.87 2.35 9.52
N GLY A 269 -16.00 3.21 10.53
CA GLY A 269 -14.90 3.50 11.46
C GLY A 269 -14.43 2.25 12.23
N LEU A 270 -15.35 1.38 12.64
CA LEU A 270 -15.02 0.10 13.28
C LEU A 270 -14.31 -0.86 12.31
N ILE A 271 -14.78 -0.97 11.06
CA ILE A 271 -14.10 -1.77 10.03
C ILE A 271 -12.68 -1.29 9.80
N LEU A 272 -12.50 0.03 9.73
CA LEU A 272 -11.16 0.61 9.54
C LEU A 272 -10.25 0.36 10.75
N LEU A 273 -10.78 0.45 11.97
CA LEU A 273 -10.04 0.11 13.19
C LEU A 273 -9.61 -1.37 13.23
N VAL A 274 -10.48 -2.28 12.82
CA VAL A 274 -10.14 -3.71 12.72
C VAL A 274 -9.06 -3.93 11.66
N GLY A 275 -9.17 -3.26 10.51
CA GLY A 275 -8.15 -3.28 9.46
C GLY A 275 -6.78 -2.81 9.94
N LEU A 276 -6.74 -1.67 10.62
CA LEU A 276 -5.56 -1.14 11.30
C LEU A 276 -4.96 -2.15 12.29
N TRP A 277 -5.79 -2.73 13.15
CA TRP A 277 -5.36 -3.69 14.16
C TRP A 277 -4.74 -4.94 13.53
N LEU A 278 -5.40 -5.50 12.50
CA LEU A 278 -4.89 -6.65 11.75
C LEU A 278 -3.60 -6.33 11.01
N TYR A 279 -3.51 -5.17 10.35
CA TYR A 279 -2.30 -4.72 9.65
C TYR A 279 -1.09 -4.72 10.59
N MET A 280 -1.27 -4.23 11.81
CA MET A 280 -0.21 -4.18 12.83
C MET A 280 0.22 -5.59 13.29
N ARG A 281 -0.67 -6.58 13.28
CA ARG A 281 -0.37 -7.96 13.68
C ARG A 281 0.29 -8.79 12.59
N ILE A 282 0.04 -8.47 11.32
CA ILE A 282 0.50 -9.25 10.18
C ILE A 282 1.97 -8.97 9.85
N THR A 283 2.72 -10.03 9.61
CA THR A 283 4.15 -9.94 9.28
C THR A 283 4.42 -10.00 7.78
N GLN A 284 3.55 -10.65 7.00
CA GLN A 284 3.72 -10.83 5.56
C GLN A 284 3.25 -9.59 4.78
N LEU A 285 4.08 -9.09 3.86
CA LEU A 285 3.83 -7.85 3.11
C LEU A 285 2.54 -7.93 2.27
N GLY A 286 2.33 -9.01 1.53
CA GLY A 286 1.11 -9.17 0.71
C GLY A 286 -0.17 -9.21 1.55
N GLN A 287 -0.14 -9.89 2.70
CA GLN A 287 -1.28 -9.97 3.62
C GLN A 287 -1.61 -8.62 4.25
N LYS A 288 -0.59 -7.80 4.58
CA LYS A 288 -0.80 -6.45 5.11
C LYS A 288 -1.63 -5.60 4.15
N LEU A 289 -1.27 -5.59 2.86
CA LEU A 289 -1.98 -4.83 1.84
C LEU A 289 -3.37 -5.37 1.58
N LEU A 290 -3.51 -6.69 1.55
CA LEU A 290 -4.80 -7.34 1.40
C LEU A 290 -5.74 -6.90 2.51
N VAL A 291 -5.28 -6.82 3.76
CA VAL A 291 -6.08 -6.30 4.88
C VAL A 291 -6.48 -4.84 4.69
N LEU A 292 -5.56 -3.96 4.26
CA LEU A 292 -5.90 -2.56 4.00
C LEU A 292 -6.94 -2.45 2.87
N ALA A 293 -6.73 -3.18 1.78
CA ALA A 293 -7.63 -3.23 0.62
C ALA A 293 -9.03 -3.74 0.98
N ILE A 294 -9.11 -4.85 1.71
CA ILE A 294 -10.39 -5.42 2.18
C ILE A 294 -11.10 -4.42 3.09
N SER A 295 -10.38 -3.80 4.03
CA SER A 295 -10.99 -2.88 5.00
C SER A 295 -11.51 -1.61 4.33
N ILE A 296 -10.76 -1.03 3.39
CA ILE A 296 -11.23 0.10 2.56
C ILE A 296 -12.45 -0.32 1.76
N THR A 297 -12.41 -1.47 1.07
CA THR A 297 -13.51 -1.93 0.22
C THR A 297 -14.79 -2.16 1.02
N LEU A 298 -14.69 -2.77 2.20
CA LEU A 298 -15.84 -2.98 3.08
C LEU A 298 -16.39 -1.65 3.60
N ALA A 299 -15.52 -0.70 3.99
CA ALA A 299 -15.96 0.62 4.43
C ALA A 299 -16.71 1.37 3.31
N MET A 300 -16.11 1.46 2.12
CA MET A 300 -16.73 2.12 0.95
C MET A 300 -18.03 1.42 0.50
N SER A 301 -18.15 0.10 0.73
CA SER A 301 -19.41 -0.62 0.46
C SER A 301 -20.52 -0.19 1.41
N ILE A 302 -20.20 -0.03 2.71
CA ILE A 302 -21.16 0.49 3.70
C ILE A 302 -21.54 1.93 3.37
N GLU A 303 -20.59 2.75 2.93
CA GLU A 303 -20.85 4.12 2.47
C GLU A 303 -21.88 4.15 1.32
N ALA A 304 -21.65 3.36 0.27
CA ALA A 304 -22.54 3.27 -0.87
C ALA A 304 -23.96 2.79 -0.48
N ILE A 305 -24.05 1.78 0.40
CA ILE A 305 -25.33 1.30 0.94
C ILE A 305 -26.01 2.38 1.79
N GLY A 306 -25.25 3.10 2.61
CA GLY A 306 -25.75 4.20 3.44
C GLY A 306 -26.35 5.30 2.58
N LYS A 307 -25.63 5.77 1.55
CA LYS A 307 -26.14 6.76 0.61
C LYS A 307 -27.41 6.27 -0.10
N TRP A 308 -27.43 5.03 -0.59
CA TRP A 308 -28.61 4.45 -1.23
C TRP A 308 -29.86 4.52 -0.34
N ILE A 309 -29.72 4.21 0.96
CA ILE A 309 -30.83 4.19 1.92
C ILE A 309 -31.22 5.61 2.37
N LEU A 310 -30.24 6.49 2.57
CA LEU A 310 -30.47 7.80 3.20
C LEU A 310 -30.99 8.85 2.23
N ILE A 311 -30.58 8.85 0.96
CA ILE A 311 -30.91 9.89 -0.04
C ILE A 311 -32.42 10.17 -0.14
N PRO A 312 -33.33 9.17 -0.23
CA PRO A 312 -34.76 9.41 -0.33
C PRO A 312 -35.36 10.21 0.84
N SER A 313 -34.69 10.23 1.99
CA SER A 313 -35.15 10.94 3.19
C SER A 313 -34.53 12.32 3.37
N GLN A 314 -33.63 12.74 2.47
CA GLN A 314 -32.92 14.01 2.62
C GLN A 314 -33.73 15.18 2.07
N HIS A 315 -33.92 16.21 2.89
CA HIS A 315 -34.65 17.43 2.52
C HIS A 315 -34.03 18.19 1.32
N TRP A 316 -32.72 18.08 1.11
CA TRP A 316 -32.05 18.74 -0.02
C TRP A 316 -32.39 18.09 -1.36
N ILE A 317 -32.99 16.89 -1.38
CA ILE A 317 -33.44 16.24 -2.62
C ILE A 317 -34.43 17.12 -3.39
N ASP A 318 -35.26 17.86 -2.65
CA ASP A 318 -36.26 18.78 -3.22
C ASP A 318 -35.61 20.02 -3.87
N LEU A 319 -34.38 20.36 -3.44
CA LEU A 319 -33.61 21.49 -3.97
C LEU A 319 -32.85 21.13 -5.26
N LEU A 320 -32.67 19.84 -5.56
CA LEU A 320 -31.92 19.35 -6.73
C LEU A 320 -32.77 19.16 -7.99
N GLN A 321 -33.97 19.76 -8.05
CA GLN A 321 -34.74 19.88 -9.30
C GLN A 321 -33.82 20.47 -10.39
N PRO A 322 -33.61 19.79 -11.53
CA PRO A 322 -34.55 18.88 -12.20
C PRO A 322 -34.26 17.37 -12.09
N PHE A 323 -33.32 16.92 -11.26
CA PHE A 323 -32.95 15.50 -11.22
C PHE A 323 -33.98 14.64 -10.50
N SER A 324 -34.21 13.41 -10.99
CA SER A 324 -35.01 12.44 -10.25
C SER A 324 -34.24 11.90 -9.03
N VAL A 325 -34.97 11.45 -8.02
CA VAL A 325 -34.37 10.80 -6.84
C VAL A 325 -33.48 9.62 -7.25
N GLU A 326 -33.93 8.81 -8.20
CA GLU A 326 -33.18 7.67 -8.72
C GLU A 326 -31.87 8.09 -9.41
N GLN A 327 -31.89 9.15 -10.23
CA GLN A 327 -30.68 9.69 -10.86
C GLN A 327 -29.68 10.19 -9.81
N THR A 328 -30.17 10.83 -8.75
CA THR A 328 -29.35 11.33 -7.65
C THR A 328 -28.69 10.17 -6.89
N ILE A 329 -29.45 9.14 -6.57
CA ILE A 329 -28.93 7.91 -5.93
C ILE A 329 -27.84 7.28 -6.80
N GLN A 330 -28.11 7.10 -8.10
CA GLN A 330 -27.15 6.50 -9.01
C GLN A 330 -25.86 7.32 -9.12
N GLY A 331 -25.97 8.65 -9.17
CA GLY A 331 -24.83 9.57 -9.20
C GLY A 331 -23.97 9.46 -7.94
N GLU A 332 -24.59 9.55 -6.77
CA GLU A 332 -23.91 9.48 -5.47
C GLU A 332 -23.23 8.12 -5.22
N VAL A 333 -23.90 7.02 -5.54
CA VAL A 333 -23.33 5.67 -5.42
C VAL A 333 -22.19 5.48 -6.41
N SER A 334 -22.34 5.99 -7.64
CA SER A 334 -21.29 5.94 -8.66
C SER A 334 -20.07 6.77 -8.25
N SER A 335 -20.26 7.97 -7.68
CA SER A 335 -19.18 8.78 -7.14
C SER A 335 -18.45 8.07 -5.99
N THR A 336 -19.18 7.36 -5.13
CA THR A 336 -18.59 6.53 -4.06
C THR A 336 -17.71 5.41 -4.64
N ILE A 337 -18.16 4.75 -5.71
CA ILE A 337 -17.37 3.71 -6.43
C ILE A 337 -16.12 4.32 -7.07
N TYR A 338 -16.23 5.49 -7.71
CA TYR A 338 -15.06 6.17 -8.28
C TYR A 338 -14.07 6.58 -7.21
N THR A 339 -14.55 7.10 -6.09
CA THR A 339 -13.76 7.43 -4.91
C THR A 339 -13.01 6.21 -4.39
N TRP A 340 -13.70 5.07 -4.22
CA TRP A 340 -13.08 3.80 -3.86
C TRP A 340 -11.97 3.41 -4.84
N PHE A 341 -12.25 3.49 -6.15
CA PHE A 341 -11.27 3.16 -7.18
C PHE A 341 -10.00 4.01 -7.03
N TRP A 342 -10.12 5.32 -6.85
CA TRP A 342 -8.97 6.21 -6.70
C TRP A 342 -8.20 5.99 -5.40
N VAL A 343 -8.89 5.78 -4.29
CA VAL A 343 -8.25 5.38 -3.03
C VAL A 343 -7.44 4.11 -3.23
N MET A 344 -8.03 3.09 -3.87
CA MET A 344 -7.36 1.82 -4.14
C MET A 344 -6.14 1.98 -5.05
N VAL A 345 -6.24 2.80 -6.11
CA VAL A 345 -5.10 3.11 -6.97
C VAL A 345 -3.97 3.76 -6.15
N VAL A 346 -4.27 4.77 -5.34
CA VAL A 346 -3.26 5.50 -4.54
C VAL A 346 -2.64 4.61 -3.46
N VAL A 347 -3.44 3.78 -2.78
CA VAL A 347 -2.97 2.86 -1.73
C VAL A 347 -2.17 1.69 -2.32
N LEU A 348 -2.52 1.18 -3.51
CA LEU A 348 -1.83 0.05 -4.14
C LEU A 348 -0.69 0.46 -5.06
N LEU A 349 -0.58 1.73 -5.47
CA LEU A 349 0.48 2.22 -6.35
C LEU A 349 1.90 1.82 -5.89
N PRO A 350 2.28 1.97 -4.61
CA PRO A 350 3.61 1.54 -4.13
C PRO A 350 3.85 0.04 -4.31
N ALA A 351 2.80 -0.78 -4.22
CA ALA A 351 2.89 -2.21 -4.47
C ALA A 351 3.30 -2.50 -5.89
N VAL A 352 2.63 -1.85 -6.83
CA VAL A 352 2.90 -1.99 -8.26
C VAL A 352 4.32 -1.51 -8.57
N LEU A 353 4.75 -0.39 -8.00
CA LEU A 353 6.10 0.13 -8.20
C LEU A 353 7.18 -0.78 -7.60
N SER A 354 6.89 -1.49 -6.50
CA SER A 354 7.83 -2.43 -5.90
C SER A 354 8.10 -3.69 -6.74
N LEU A 355 7.24 -3.97 -7.72
CA LEU A 355 7.43 -5.07 -8.67
C LEU A 355 8.43 -4.72 -9.79
N LEU A 356 8.80 -3.44 -9.94
CA LEU A 356 9.78 -3.02 -10.92
C LEU A 356 11.20 -3.45 -10.48
N PRO A 357 12.01 -4.01 -11.39
CA PRO A 357 13.36 -4.48 -11.07
C PRO A 357 14.24 -3.33 -10.57
N TYR A 358 14.96 -3.57 -9.47
CA TYR A 358 15.82 -2.56 -8.86
C TYR A 358 17.14 -2.41 -9.65
N PRO A 359 17.56 -1.19 -10.05
CA PRO A 359 18.73 -0.99 -10.92
C PRO A 359 20.06 -1.49 -10.34
N SER A 360 20.16 -1.66 -9.02
CA SER A 360 21.43 -2.01 -8.35
C SER A 360 21.93 -3.44 -8.61
N GLN A 361 21.24 -4.24 -9.41
CA GLN A 361 21.79 -5.50 -9.93
C GLN A 361 22.66 -5.31 -11.19
N LEU A 362 22.65 -4.13 -11.82
CA LEU A 362 23.44 -3.86 -13.04
C LEU A 362 24.85 -3.34 -12.77
N ASP A 363 25.13 -2.83 -11.57
CA ASP A 363 26.39 -2.15 -11.24
C ASP A 363 27.36 -2.97 -10.37
N SER A 364 27.09 -4.26 -10.13
CA SER A 364 28.11 -5.13 -9.51
C SER A 364 29.18 -5.39 -10.58
N PRO A 365 30.41 -4.85 -10.48
CA PRO A 365 31.46 -5.24 -11.41
C PRO A 365 31.64 -6.76 -11.33
N PRO A 366 31.87 -7.45 -12.46
CA PRO A 366 32.16 -8.88 -12.43
C PRO A 366 33.33 -9.10 -11.46
N GLN A 367 33.09 -9.88 -10.40
CA GLN A 367 34.15 -10.26 -9.47
C GLN A 367 35.13 -11.12 -10.24
N SER A 368 36.29 -10.54 -10.56
CA SER A 368 37.41 -11.17 -11.27
C SER A 368 38.21 -12.08 -10.36
#